data_AF-A0A964ZBW1-F1
#
_entry.id   AF-A0A964ZBW1-F1
#
_cell.length_a   1.000
_cell.length_b   1.000
_cell.length_c   1.000
_cell.angle_alpha   90.00
_cell.angle_beta   90.00
_cell.angle_gamma   90.00
#
_symmetry.space_group_name_H-M   'P 1'
#
loop_
_entity.id
_entity.type
_entity.pdbx_description
1 polymer ?
#
loop_
_entity_poly.entity_id
_entity_poly.type
_entity_poly.pdbx_seq_one_letter_code
_entity_poly.pdbx_strand_id
1 'polypeptide(L)'
;MKLNLQGILCLIVYFSMVITTFQQTAPAMDRKSDAPKLTPKEVFEKRLLPIFKSPDPSSCVQCHLSGVDLKDYILPSHEDTFVSLRDLGLIDLDAPEKSKILALINRGNGEGGGAAKIHQKIRDAELEAFTDWIKRSAADPKL
;
A
#
# COMPACT_ATOMS: atom_id res chain seq x y z
N MET A 1 -20.01 -53.23 29.57
CA MET A 1 -20.02 -52.95 31.03
C MET A 1 -18.61 -53.12 31.55
N LYS A 2 -18.14 -52.17 32.36
CA LYS A 2 -16.83 -52.07 33.04
C LYS A 2 -15.64 -51.56 32.20
N LEU A 3 -15.46 -50.23 32.26
CA LEU A 3 -14.13 -49.63 32.30
C LEU A 3 -13.38 -50.20 33.50
N ASN A 4 -12.08 -50.49 33.35
CA ASN A 4 -11.19 -50.66 34.50
C ASN A 4 -10.02 -49.66 34.42
N LEU A 5 -9.94 -48.89 35.49
CA LEU A 5 -9.23 -47.65 35.72
C LEU A 5 -8.07 -47.96 36.68
N GLN A 6 -7.13 -48.80 36.24
CA GLN A 6 -6.08 -49.29 37.14
C GLN A 6 -4.75 -49.65 36.47
N GLY A 7 -4.38 -48.92 35.40
CA GLY A 7 -3.09 -49.08 34.73
C GLY A 7 -2.46 -47.80 34.18
N ILE A 8 -2.97 -46.62 34.57
CA ILE A 8 -2.52 -45.32 34.03
C ILE A 8 -1.55 -44.61 35.00
N LEU A 9 -1.36 -45.14 36.21
CA LEU A 9 -0.23 -44.80 37.06
C LEU A 9 0.79 -45.94 36.98
N CYS A 10 1.92 -45.67 36.32
CA CYS A 10 3.24 -46.32 36.47
C CYS A 10 3.93 -46.66 35.14
N LEU A 11 3.82 -45.79 34.13
CA LEU A 11 4.78 -45.79 33.01
C LEU A 11 5.21 -44.34 32.72
N ILE A 12 6.44 -44.03 33.15
CA ILE A 12 7.38 -43.18 32.40
C ILE A 12 7.07 -41.66 32.48
N VAL A 13 7.07 -40.98 33.64
CA VAL A 13 8.23 -40.39 34.35
C VAL A 13 9.61 -40.35 33.62
N TYR A 14 9.67 -40.35 32.28
CA TYR A 14 10.95 -40.31 31.54
C TYR A 14 10.86 -39.46 30.26
N PHE A 15 10.24 -38.29 30.36
CA PHE A 15 10.34 -37.26 29.31
C PHE A 15 10.58 -35.87 29.93
N SER A 16 11.40 -35.83 30.97
CA SER A 16 11.95 -34.61 31.56
C SER A 16 13.46 -34.68 31.45
N MET A 17 14.03 -34.22 30.33
CA MET A 17 15.30 -33.50 30.27
C MET A 17 15.79 -33.39 28.82
N VAL A 18 16.18 -32.18 28.46
CA VAL A 18 16.94 -31.80 27.25
C VAL A 18 16.12 -31.71 25.95
N ILE A 19 15.17 -30.79 25.91
CA ILE A 19 15.13 -29.88 24.75
C ILE A 19 15.75 -28.59 25.24
N THR A 20 17.09 -28.58 25.23
CA THR A 20 17.87 -27.34 25.36
C THR A 20 17.34 -26.39 24.30
N THR A 21 16.87 -25.25 24.78
CA THR A 21 16.57 -24.06 24.00
C THR A 21 17.74 -23.75 23.06
N PHE A 22 17.63 -24.18 21.81
CA PHE A 22 18.45 -23.61 20.75
C PHE A 22 17.85 -22.25 20.41
N GLN A 23 18.17 -21.28 21.28
CA GLN A 23 17.95 -19.87 21.04
C GLN A 23 18.86 -19.49 19.87
N GLN A 24 18.37 -19.67 18.65
CA GLN A 24 19.02 -19.14 17.46
C GLN A 24 18.87 -17.62 17.52
N THR A 25 19.79 -16.96 18.23
CA THR A 25 20.05 -15.54 18.06
C THR A 25 20.65 -15.35 16.67
N ALA A 26 19.78 -15.30 15.66
CA ALA A 26 20.15 -14.66 14.41
C ALA A 26 20.57 -13.23 14.79
N PRO A 27 21.78 -12.76 14.46
CA PRO A 27 22.06 -11.35 14.54
C PRO A 27 20.99 -10.62 13.73
N ALA A 28 20.42 -9.57 14.32
CA ALA A 28 19.58 -8.62 13.60
C ALA A 28 20.46 -7.99 12.52
N MET A 29 20.51 -8.64 11.36
CA MET A 29 20.86 -8.01 10.11
C MET A 29 19.83 -6.90 9.94
N ASP A 30 20.27 -5.67 10.19
CA ASP A 30 19.71 -4.46 9.62
C ASP A 30 19.57 -4.70 8.11
N ARG A 31 18.45 -5.30 7.71
CA ARG A 31 17.95 -5.27 6.35
C ARG A 31 17.28 -3.91 6.18
N LYS A 32 18.08 -2.84 6.09
CA LYS A 32 17.79 -1.82 5.10
C LYS A 32 17.58 -2.58 3.81
N SER A 33 16.33 -2.65 3.38
CA SER A 33 15.94 -3.41 2.21
C SER A 33 16.78 -2.95 1.02
N ASP A 34 17.78 -3.74 0.62
CA ASP A 34 18.59 -3.53 -0.58
C ASP A 34 17.79 -3.78 -1.89
N ALA A 35 16.46 -3.94 -1.79
CA ALA A 35 15.60 -3.84 -2.96
C ALA A 35 15.79 -2.44 -3.57
N PRO A 36 16.03 -2.32 -4.89
CA PRO A 36 16.17 -1.03 -5.54
C PRO A 36 14.96 -0.15 -5.21
N LYS A 37 15.20 0.95 -4.49
CA LYS A 37 14.15 1.91 -4.17
C LYS A 37 13.80 2.61 -5.49
N LEU A 38 12.65 2.26 -6.08
CA LEU A 38 12.20 2.84 -7.35
C LEU A 38 12.30 4.38 -7.33
N THR A 39 12.81 4.96 -8.41
CA THR A 39 12.80 6.43 -8.58
C THR A 39 11.36 6.96 -8.67
N PRO A 40 11.11 8.26 -8.42
CA PRO A 40 9.78 8.86 -8.62
C PRO A 40 9.21 8.54 -10.01
N LYS A 41 10.04 8.68 -11.06
CA LYS A 41 9.70 8.32 -12.43
C LYS A 41 9.33 6.85 -12.59
N GLU A 42 10.09 5.93 -12.02
CA GLU A 42 9.77 4.51 -12.10
C GLU A 42 8.47 4.16 -11.36
N VAL A 43 8.19 4.80 -10.22
CA VAL A 43 6.90 4.63 -9.53
C VAL A 43 5.77 5.12 -10.44
N PHE A 44 5.94 6.28 -11.08
CA PHE A 44 4.98 6.81 -12.04
C PHE A 44 4.73 5.83 -13.20
N GLU A 45 5.79 5.37 -13.86
CA GLU A 45 5.68 4.52 -15.04
C GLU A 45 5.15 3.11 -14.72
N LYS A 46 5.60 2.52 -13.60
CA LYS A 46 5.28 1.12 -13.26
C LYS A 46 3.98 0.97 -12.48
N ARG A 47 3.54 2.00 -11.74
CA ARG A 47 2.39 1.90 -10.82
C ARG A 47 1.25 2.84 -11.19
N LEU A 48 1.54 4.08 -11.59
CA LEU A 48 0.52 5.08 -11.89
C LEU A 48 0.01 4.99 -13.33
N LEU A 49 0.91 4.95 -14.33
CA LEU A 49 0.51 4.85 -15.74
C LEU A 49 -0.40 3.66 -16.06
N PRO A 50 -0.18 2.43 -15.53
CA PRO A 50 -1.08 1.31 -15.80
C PRO A 50 -2.50 1.53 -15.30
N ILE A 51 -2.67 2.22 -14.15
CA ILE A 51 -3.97 2.56 -13.59
C ILE A 51 -4.72 3.49 -14.55
N PHE A 52 -4.04 4.51 -15.10
CA PHE A 52 -4.67 5.46 -16.03
C PHE A 52 -4.97 4.88 -17.40
N LYS A 53 -4.14 3.96 -17.88
CA LYS A 53 -4.34 3.27 -19.16
C LYS A 53 -5.40 2.19 -19.10
N SER A 54 -5.87 1.81 -17.90
CA SER A 54 -6.97 0.87 -17.76
C SER A 54 -8.22 1.43 -18.47
N PRO A 55 -8.97 0.58 -19.19
CA PRO A 55 -10.29 0.96 -19.70
C PRO A 55 -11.29 1.20 -18.56
N ASP A 56 -11.01 0.69 -17.37
CA ASP A 56 -11.83 0.94 -16.19
C ASP A 56 -11.70 2.41 -15.74
N PRO A 57 -12.80 3.01 -15.24
CA PRO A 57 -12.75 4.34 -14.63
C PRO A 57 -11.80 4.34 -13.42
N SER A 58 -11.05 5.45 -13.24
CA SER A 58 -10.31 5.66 -11.98
C SER A 58 -11.30 5.76 -10.81
N SER A 59 -10.84 5.55 -9.58
CA SER A 59 -11.76 5.70 -8.44
C SER A 59 -12.29 7.13 -8.26
N CYS A 60 -11.59 8.13 -8.84
CA CYS A 60 -11.92 9.55 -8.74
C CYS A 60 -13.20 9.93 -9.49
N VAL A 61 -13.51 9.32 -10.63
CA VAL A 61 -14.76 9.62 -11.37
C VAL A 61 -16.01 9.08 -10.67
N GLN A 62 -15.85 8.18 -9.71
CA GLN A 62 -16.97 7.60 -8.98
C GLN A 62 -17.42 8.47 -7.79
N CYS A 63 -16.62 9.46 -7.36
CA CYS A 63 -16.81 10.08 -6.04
C CYS A 63 -16.84 11.63 -6.05
N HIS A 64 -17.62 12.23 -6.95
CA HIS A 64 -18.13 13.60 -6.79
C HIS A 64 -17.19 14.76 -7.16
N LEU A 65 -16.01 14.53 -7.72
CA LEU A 65 -15.20 15.61 -8.31
C LEU A 65 -15.76 16.01 -9.68
N SER A 66 -16.98 16.56 -9.73
CA SER A 66 -17.53 17.37 -10.84
C SER A 66 -17.14 16.93 -12.26
N GLY A 67 -17.24 15.63 -12.60
CA GLY A 67 -16.94 15.14 -13.94
C GLY A 67 -15.47 15.20 -14.38
N VAL A 68 -14.52 15.29 -13.44
CA VAL A 68 -13.07 15.30 -13.73
C VAL A 68 -12.49 13.92 -13.40
N ASP A 69 -11.88 13.28 -14.41
CA ASP A 69 -11.15 12.03 -14.23
C ASP A 69 -9.75 12.34 -13.71
N LEU A 70 -9.23 11.49 -12.82
CA LEU A 70 -7.83 11.56 -12.44
C LEU A 70 -6.90 11.51 -13.66
N LYS A 71 -7.33 10.83 -14.73
CA LYS A 71 -6.66 10.80 -16.04
C LYS A 71 -6.46 12.19 -16.65
N ASP A 72 -7.32 13.16 -16.36
CA ASP A 72 -7.25 14.53 -16.91
C ASP A 72 -6.06 15.32 -16.34
N TYR A 73 -5.51 14.88 -15.20
CA TYR A 73 -4.35 15.52 -14.57
C TYR A 73 -3.01 14.91 -14.99
N ILE A 74 -3.03 13.83 -15.77
CA ILE A 74 -1.83 13.07 -16.13
C ILE A 74 -1.27 13.60 -17.44
N LEU A 75 -0.07 14.16 -17.38
CA LEU A 75 0.67 14.66 -18.51
C LEU A 75 1.65 13.60 -19.05
N PRO A 76 2.27 13.81 -20.23
CA PRO A 76 3.11 12.80 -20.88
C PRO A 76 4.31 12.33 -20.06
N SER A 77 4.74 13.11 -19.04
CA SER A 77 5.85 12.77 -18.16
C SER A 77 5.48 12.84 -16.68
N HIS A 78 6.31 12.19 -15.87
CA HIS A 78 6.23 12.24 -14.41
C HIS A 78 6.39 13.67 -13.90
N GLU A 79 7.37 14.39 -14.45
CA GLU A 79 7.76 15.73 -14.06
C GLU A 79 6.63 16.71 -14.35
N ASP A 80 6.09 16.68 -15.58
CA ASP A 80 4.98 17.54 -15.99
C ASP A 80 3.75 17.28 -15.12
N THR A 81 3.44 16.01 -14.85
CA THR A 81 2.30 15.64 -14.00
C THR A 81 2.47 16.17 -12.57
N PHE A 82 3.65 16.00 -11.98
CA PHE A 82 3.91 16.45 -10.62
C PHE A 82 3.85 17.98 -10.51
N VAL A 83 4.51 18.69 -11.44
CA VAL A 83 4.51 20.16 -11.50
C VAL A 83 3.09 20.69 -11.69
N SER A 84 2.31 20.12 -12.60
CA SER A 84 0.92 20.51 -12.83
C SER A 84 0.07 20.35 -11.56
N LEU A 85 0.14 19.19 -10.90
CA LEU A 85 -0.61 18.93 -9.67
C LEU A 85 -0.18 19.83 -8.50
N ARG A 86 1.12 20.15 -8.39
CA ARG A 86 1.66 21.11 -7.43
C ARG A 86 1.13 22.51 -7.70
N ASP A 87 1.21 22.97 -8.94
CA ASP A 87 0.82 24.33 -9.34
C ASP A 87 -0.69 24.56 -9.23
N LEU A 88 -1.49 23.49 -9.39
CA LEU A 88 -2.93 23.48 -9.09
C LEU A 88 -3.25 23.44 -7.58
N GLY A 89 -2.23 23.36 -6.71
CA GLY A 89 -2.38 23.28 -5.26
C GLY A 89 -3.02 21.97 -4.77
N LEU A 90 -2.86 20.88 -5.54
CA LEU A 90 -3.33 19.54 -5.21
C LEU A 90 -2.26 18.71 -4.48
N ILE A 91 -0.99 19.03 -4.68
CA ILE A 91 0.16 18.48 -3.94
C ILE A 91 0.64 19.50 -2.92
N ASP A 92 0.91 19.01 -1.71
CA ASP A 92 1.53 19.76 -0.62
C ASP A 92 2.99 19.31 -0.51
N LEU A 93 3.94 20.24 -0.72
CA LEU A 93 5.37 19.92 -0.65
C LEU A 93 5.88 19.84 0.80
N ASP A 94 5.26 20.58 1.71
CA ASP A 94 5.65 20.62 3.12
C ASP A 94 5.11 19.38 3.86
N ALA A 95 3.92 18.91 3.47
CA ALA A 95 3.29 17.72 3.99
C ALA A 95 2.73 16.82 2.86
N PRO A 96 3.59 16.06 2.14
CA PRO A 96 3.22 15.20 1.02
C PRO A 96 2.02 14.27 1.28
N GLU A 97 1.94 13.67 2.46
CA GLU A 97 0.85 12.80 2.89
C GLU A 97 -0.49 13.51 3.12
N LYS A 98 -0.50 14.84 3.23
CA LYS A 98 -1.70 15.67 3.37
C LYS A 98 -2.16 16.29 2.06
N SER A 99 -1.50 15.97 0.94
CA SER A 99 -1.87 16.44 -0.39
C SER A 99 -3.36 16.22 -0.66
N LYS A 100 -4.04 17.24 -1.17
CA LYS A 100 -5.49 17.19 -1.42
C LYS A 100 -5.88 16.06 -2.37
N ILE A 101 -5.02 15.74 -3.34
CA ILE A 101 -5.24 14.63 -4.27
C ILE A 101 -5.40 13.28 -3.56
N LEU A 102 -4.68 13.04 -2.47
CA LEU A 102 -4.80 11.82 -1.67
C LEU A 102 -6.15 11.77 -0.94
N ALA A 103 -6.61 12.90 -0.42
CA ALA A 103 -7.91 13.01 0.20
C ALA A 103 -9.06 12.78 -0.81
N LEU A 104 -8.87 13.20 -2.06
CA LEU A 104 -9.83 12.96 -3.14
C LEU A 104 -9.92 11.47 -3.51
N ILE A 105 -8.78 10.79 -3.69
CA ILE A 105 -8.73 9.34 -3.95
C ILE A 105 -9.37 8.55 -2.80
N ASN A 106 -9.14 8.96 -1.55
CA ASN A 106 -9.67 8.27 -0.38
C ASN A 106 -11.17 8.56 -0.11
N ARG A 107 -11.73 9.62 -0.71
CA ARG A 107 -13.13 10.01 -0.53
C ARG A 107 -14.01 9.16 -1.46
N GLY A 108 -14.53 8.04 -0.96
CA GLY A 108 -15.40 7.15 -1.75
C GLY A 108 -16.01 5.97 -1.00
N ASN A 109 -16.00 6.01 0.34
CA ASN A 109 -16.45 4.90 1.17
C ASN A 109 -17.95 5.07 1.48
N GLY A 110 -18.83 4.40 0.72
CA GLY A 110 -20.28 4.58 0.93
C GLY A 110 -21.18 3.43 0.51
N GLU A 111 -20.88 2.67 -0.54
CA GLU A 111 -21.83 1.69 -1.04
C GLU A 111 -21.40 0.26 -0.66
N GLY A 112 -22.30 -0.55 -0.12
CA GLY A 112 -22.02 -1.95 0.25
C GLY A 112 -22.14 -2.90 -0.95
N GLY A 113 -21.37 -3.99 -0.99
CA GLY A 113 -21.50 -5.05 -2.00
C GLY A 113 -20.18 -5.60 -2.57
N GLY A 114 -20.27 -6.50 -3.56
CA GLY A 114 -19.09 -7.07 -4.24
C GLY A 114 -18.35 -6.07 -5.13
N ALA A 115 -19.09 -5.26 -5.91
CA ALA A 115 -18.54 -4.16 -6.70
C ALA A 115 -17.83 -3.14 -5.79
N ALA A 116 -18.43 -2.78 -4.67
CA ALA A 116 -17.82 -1.90 -3.68
C ALA A 116 -16.47 -2.39 -3.15
N LYS A 117 -16.30 -3.71 -2.93
CA LYS A 117 -15.01 -4.30 -2.52
C LYS A 117 -13.96 -4.23 -3.62
N ILE A 118 -14.35 -4.42 -4.89
CA ILE A 118 -13.43 -4.27 -6.03
C ILE A 118 -13.00 -2.81 -6.15
N HIS A 119 -13.95 -1.88 -6.05
CA HIS A 119 -13.66 -0.44 -6.04
C HIS A 119 -12.77 -0.03 -4.87
N GLN A 120 -12.95 -0.64 -3.70
CA GLN A 120 -12.08 -0.39 -2.56
C GLN A 120 -10.63 -0.84 -2.82
N LYS A 121 -10.42 -2.02 -3.40
CA LYS A 121 -9.08 -2.50 -3.74
C LYS A 121 -8.37 -1.59 -4.76
N ILE A 122 -9.12 -1.08 -5.75
CA ILE A 122 -8.59 -0.14 -6.74
C ILE A 122 -8.20 1.17 -6.04
N ARG A 123 -9.07 1.71 -5.18
CA ARG A 123 -8.77 2.90 -4.37
C ARG A 123 -7.53 2.73 -3.51
N ASP A 124 -7.40 1.61 -2.82
CA ASP A 124 -6.27 1.35 -1.94
C ASP A 124 -4.96 1.30 -2.76
N ALA A 125 -4.98 0.65 -3.92
CA ALA A 125 -3.82 0.59 -4.83
C ALA A 125 -3.45 1.97 -5.40
N GLU A 126 -4.46 2.76 -5.79
CA GLU A 126 -4.28 4.14 -6.26
C GLU A 126 -3.69 5.02 -5.17
N LEU A 127 -4.28 4.98 -3.96
CA LEU A 127 -3.85 5.78 -2.82
C LEU A 127 -2.41 5.44 -2.42
N GLU A 128 -2.07 4.15 -2.39
CA GLU A 128 -0.72 3.69 -2.09
C GLU A 128 0.29 4.18 -3.14
N ALA A 129 -0.04 4.00 -4.44
CA ALA A 129 0.82 4.42 -5.53
C ALA A 129 1.05 5.93 -5.54
N PHE A 130 -0.01 6.73 -5.40
CA PHE A 130 0.09 8.19 -5.32
C PHE A 130 0.85 8.64 -4.08
N THR A 131 0.60 8.04 -2.91
CA THR A 131 1.30 8.44 -1.68
C THR A 131 2.81 8.21 -1.79
N ASP A 132 3.23 7.04 -2.27
CA ASP A 132 4.64 6.71 -2.47
C ASP A 132 5.28 7.64 -3.52
N TRP A 133 4.57 7.88 -4.62
CA TRP A 133 5.03 8.75 -5.69
C TRP A 133 5.22 10.20 -5.25
N ILE A 134 4.23 10.81 -4.58
CA ILE A 134 4.30 12.20 -4.12
C ILE A 134 5.44 12.36 -3.11
N LYS A 135 5.59 11.45 -2.15
CA LYS A 135 6.68 11.51 -1.17
C LYS A 135 8.07 11.47 -1.81
N ARG A 136 8.25 10.67 -2.85
CA ARG A 136 9.53 10.58 -3.57
C ARG A 136 9.78 11.83 -4.40
N SER A 137 8.73 12.33 -5.06
CA SER A 137 8.80 13.50 -5.93
C SER A 137 9.06 14.79 -5.13
N ALA A 138 8.40 14.96 -3.99
CA ALA A 138 8.63 16.10 -3.09
C ALA A 138 10.02 16.11 -2.45
N ALA A 139 10.72 14.97 -2.46
CA ALA A 139 12.11 14.87 -2.01
C ALA A 139 13.13 15.08 -3.15
N ASP A 140 12.68 15.22 -4.40
CA ASP A 140 13.55 15.51 -5.54
C ASP A 140 13.75 17.03 -5.66
N PRO A 141 14.98 17.55 -5.49
CA PRO A 141 15.24 19.00 -5.57
C PRO A 141 15.02 19.60 -6.97
N LYS A 142 14.76 18.78 -7.99
CA LYS A 142 14.46 19.25 -9.35
C LYS A 142 12.97 19.54 -9.56
N LEU A 143 12.10 19.13 -8.62
CA LEU A 143 10.64 19.18 -8.72
C LEU A 143 9.99 20.11 -7.70
#